data_AF-A0A432HSL2-F1
#
_entry.id   AF-A0A432HSL2-F1
#
_cell.length_a   1.000
_cell.length_b   1.000
_cell.length_c   1.000
_cell.angle_alpha   90.00
_cell.angle_beta   90.00
_cell.angle_gamma   90.00
#
_symmetry.space_group_name_H-M   'P 1'
#
loop_
_entity.id
_entity.type
_entity.pdbx_description
1 polymer ?
#
loop_
_entity_poly.entity_id
_entity_poly.type
_entity_poly.pdbx_seq_one_letter_code
_entity_poly.pdbx_strand_id
1 'polypeptide(L)'
;MRATRRWTTRLTVGTLVAVLLASVGFAQVRWDGYRRNRMPPRFRSAGHRDNGFTFCRLKYTSNRRESAGRGWRTDYPAADVNFMIRLSELTSSHVNFDEAGEPNHWVVNITDDELFGCPFVITSDVGTMGLRSEEVVRLRDYLLKGGFLWVDDFWGTPAWEHWSA
;
A
#
# COMPACT_ATOMS: atom_id res chain seq x y z
N MET A 1 -59.30 2.79 -15.35
CA MET A 1 -57.96 2.83 -15.99
C MET A 1 -56.97 3.87 -15.41
N ARG A 2 -57.41 4.90 -14.65
CA ARG A 2 -56.47 5.92 -14.07
C ARG A 2 -55.72 5.47 -12.80
N ALA A 3 -56.30 4.56 -12.01
CA ALA A 3 -55.69 4.09 -10.76
C ALA A 3 -54.48 3.17 -11.00
N THR A 4 -54.57 2.25 -11.96
CA THR A 4 -53.47 1.34 -12.33
C THR A 4 -52.25 2.07 -12.87
N ARG A 5 -52.45 3.14 -13.66
CA ARG A 5 -51.36 4.00 -14.17
C ARG A 5 -50.62 4.77 -13.06
N ARG A 6 -51.31 5.16 -11.99
CA ARG A 6 -50.70 5.82 -10.82
C ARG A 6 -49.87 4.87 -9.97
N TRP A 7 -50.30 3.60 -9.88
CA TRP A 7 -49.56 2.56 -9.16
C TRP A 7 -48.30 2.15 -9.91
N THR A 8 -48.37 1.99 -11.23
CA THR A 8 -47.18 1.68 -12.03
C THR A 8 -46.15 2.81 -11.99
N THR A 9 -46.55 4.08 -12.13
CA THR A 9 -45.62 5.22 -12.00
C THR A 9 -44.95 5.30 -10.63
N ARG A 10 -45.68 5.02 -9.54
CA ARG A 10 -45.10 5.00 -8.18
C ARG A 10 -44.08 3.88 -8.00
N LEU A 11 -44.35 2.70 -8.56
CA LEU A 11 -43.40 1.58 -8.56
C LEU A 11 -42.14 1.91 -9.38
N THR A 12 -42.28 2.46 -10.59
CA THR A 12 -41.10 2.82 -11.41
C THR A 12 -40.21 3.86 -10.74
N VAL A 13 -40.82 4.89 -10.13
CA VAL A 13 -40.07 5.93 -9.39
C VAL A 13 -39.39 5.31 -8.16
N GLY A 14 -40.08 4.44 -7.42
CA GLY A 14 -39.50 3.74 -6.26
C GLY A 14 -38.27 2.91 -6.64
N THR A 15 -38.35 2.14 -7.73
CA THR A 15 -37.23 1.33 -8.22
C THR A 15 -36.06 2.20 -8.69
N LEU A 16 -36.31 3.28 -9.43
CA LEU A 16 -35.25 4.20 -9.87
C LEU A 16 -34.54 4.88 -8.70
N VAL A 17 -35.28 5.30 -7.67
CA VAL A 17 -34.70 5.86 -6.44
C VAL A 17 -33.87 4.81 -5.71
N ALA A 18 -34.35 3.56 -5.60
CA ALA A 18 -33.60 2.48 -4.97
C ALA A 18 -32.29 2.17 -5.72
N VAL A 19 -32.30 2.15 -7.05
CA VAL A 19 -31.09 1.95 -7.88
C VAL A 19 -30.11 3.13 -7.71
N LEU A 20 -30.59 4.37 -7.71
CA LEU A 20 -29.75 5.54 -7.47
C LEU A 20 -29.12 5.51 -6.08
N LEU A 21 -29.89 5.21 -5.03
CA LEU A 21 -29.37 5.08 -3.66
C LEU A 21 -28.36 3.94 -3.54
N ALA A 22 -28.60 2.80 -4.20
CA ALA A 22 -27.65 1.68 -4.24
C ALA A 22 -26.36 2.07 -4.96
N SER A 23 -26.44 2.83 -6.06
CA SER A 23 -25.26 3.30 -6.80
C SER A 23 -24.41 4.29 -6.00
N VAL A 24 -25.05 5.20 -5.26
CA VAL A 24 -24.37 6.14 -4.36
C VAL A 24 -23.74 5.39 -3.18
N GLY A 25 -24.45 4.41 -2.59
CA GLY A 25 -23.91 3.55 -1.55
C GLY A 25 -22.69 2.75 -2.02
N PHE A 26 -22.74 2.14 -3.21
CA PHE A 26 -21.60 1.41 -3.78
C PHE A 26 -20.39 2.33 -4.08
N ALA A 27 -20.65 3.54 -4.59
CA ALA A 27 -19.60 4.53 -4.84
C ALA A 27 -18.94 5.00 -3.53
N GLN A 28 -19.74 5.22 -2.49
CA GLN A 28 -19.24 5.59 -1.16
C GLN A 28 -18.46 4.45 -0.49
N VAL A 29 -18.86 3.19 -0.64
CA VAL A 29 -18.13 2.05 -0.06
C VAL A 29 -16.76 1.85 -0.74
N ARG A 30 -16.69 1.97 -2.07
CA ARG A 30 -15.40 1.94 -2.79
C ARG A 30 -14.49 3.12 -2.43
N TRP A 31 -15.06 4.31 -2.23
CA TRP A 31 -14.30 5.52 -1.91
C TRP A 31 -13.94 5.65 -0.41
N ASP A 32 -14.80 5.21 0.50
CA ASP A 32 -14.54 5.17 1.95
C ASP A 32 -13.51 4.08 2.29
N GLY A 33 -13.49 2.98 1.53
CA GLY A 33 -12.40 2.01 1.55
C GLY A 33 -11.03 2.65 1.23
N TYR A 34 -10.99 3.68 0.38
CA TYR A 34 -9.75 4.40 0.05
C TYR A 34 -9.40 5.50 1.08
N ARG A 35 -10.41 6.15 1.68
CA ARG A 35 -10.23 7.25 2.66
C ARG A 35 -9.91 6.79 4.09
N ARG A 36 -10.36 5.60 4.49
CA ARG A 36 -10.21 5.08 5.86
C ARG A 36 -9.21 3.94 6.02
N ASN A 37 -8.57 3.49 4.94
CA ASN A 37 -7.72 2.30 4.96
C ASN A 37 -6.41 2.49 5.74
N ARG A 38 -6.53 2.46 7.06
CA ARG A 38 -5.47 1.94 7.91
C ARG A 38 -5.44 0.41 7.76
N MET A 39 -5.16 -0.10 6.56
CA MET A 39 -4.89 -1.52 6.41
C MET A 39 -3.72 -1.88 7.35
N PRO A 40 -3.83 -2.97 8.11
CA PRO A 40 -2.73 -3.42 8.95
C PRO A 40 -1.52 -3.75 8.06
N PRO A 41 -0.29 -3.57 8.58
CA PRO A 41 0.88 -4.07 7.89
C PRO A 41 0.78 -5.59 7.69
N ARG A 42 0.96 -6.05 6.45
CA ARG A 42 0.97 -7.47 6.09
C ARG A 42 2.39 -8.00 6.27
N PHE A 43 2.71 -8.54 7.45
CA PHE A 43 4.02 -9.15 7.70
C PHE A 43 4.12 -10.53 7.05
N ARG A 44 5.32 -10.90 6.61
CA ARG A 44 5.62 -12.26 6.14
C ARG A 44 5.56 -13.20 7.34
N SER A 45 4.90 -14.35 7.22
CA SER A 45 4.91 -15.37 8.27
C SER A 45 6.27 -16.06 8.35
N ALA A 46 6.66 -16.47 9.57
CA ALA A 46 7.92 -17.17 9.78
C ALA A 46 7.98 -18.44 8.91
N GLY A 47 9.08 -18.60 8.16
CA GLY A 47 9.30 -19.73 7.26
C GLY A 47 8.55 -19.66 5.92
N HIS A 48 7.76 -18.61 5.67
CA HIS A 48 7.12 -18.41 4.36
C HIS A 48 8.18 -18.24 3.28
N ARG A 49 7.97 -18.91 2.13
CA ARG A 49 8.83 -18.82 0.97
C ARG A 49 8.01 -18.32 -0.19
N ASP A 50 8.44 -17.19 -0.73
CA ASP A 50 7.83 -16.62 -1.91
C ASP A 50 8.18 -17.44 -3.16
N ASN A 51 7.23 -17.59 -4.07
CA ASN A 51 7.43 -18.24 -5.36
C ASN A 51 7.55 -17.18 -6.47
N GLY A 52 8.60 -16.37 -6.42
CA GLY A 52 8.85 -15.28 -7.36
C GLY A 52 9.39 -14.04 -6.68
N PHE A 53 9.53 -12.97 -7.47
CA PHE A 53 9.80 -11.64 -6.95
C PHE A 53 8.66 -11.23 -6.04
N THR A 54 9.02 -10.73 -4.86
CA THR A 54 8.08 -10.13 -3.91
C THR A 54 8.64 -8.81 -3.43
N PHE A 55 7.79 -7.81 -3.52
CA PHE A 55 8.05 -6.49 -2.98
C PHE A 55 7.99 -6.50 -1.44
N CYS A 56 8.95 -5.84 -0.80
CA CYS A 56 8.91 -5.56 0.64
C CYS A 56 8.86 -4.05 0.91
N ARG A 57 7.92 -3.59 1.73
CA ARG A 57 7.85 -2.22 2.23
C ARG A 57 8.59 -2.09 3.55
N LEU A 58 9.59 -1.22 3.61
CA LEU A 58 10.28 -0.91 4.87
C LEU A 58 9.37 -0.08 5.76
N LYS A 59 9.09 -0.60 6.95
CA LYS A 59 8.41 0.14 7.99
C LYS A 59 9.43 0.82 8.90
N TYR A 60 9.24 2.12 9.12
CA TYR A 60 10.06 2.96 10.00
C TYR A 60 9.18 3.83 10.90
N THR A 61 9.81 4.50 11.88
CA THR A 61 9.13 5.45 12.75
C THR A 61 9.26 6.86 12.20
N SER A 62 8.15 7.57 11.98
CA SER A 62 8.22 8.98 11.60
C SER A 62 8.57 9.86 12.81
N ASN A 63 9.62 10.68 12.73
CA ASN A 63 10.04 11.60 13.79
C ASN A 63 9.50 13.03 13.60
N ARG A 64 8.87 13.31 12.46
CA ARG A 64 8.18 14.57 12.15
C ARG A 64 6.91 14.29 11.34
N ARG A 65 6.10 15.32 11.14
CA ARG A 65 4.84 15.24 10.38
C ARG A 65 4.95 16.07 9.12
N GLU A 66 4.38 15.56 8.04
CA GLU A 66 4.17 16.30 6.80
C GLU A 66 2.66 16.37 6.51
N SER A 67 2.19 17.48 5.94
CA SER A 67 0.75 17.75 5.83
C SER A 67 0.00 16.70 4.98
N ALA A 68 0.68 16.10 4.01
CA ALA A 68 0.13 15.08 3.12
C ALA A 68 0.83 13.72 3.28
N GLY A 69 1.96 13.69 3.98
CA GLY A 69 2.73 12.48 4.28
C GLY A 69 2.05 11.58 5.31
N ARG A 70 2.21 10.27 5.15
CA ARG A 70 1.73 9.24 6.10
C ARG A 70 2.88 8.33 6.58
N GLY A 71 4.11 8.81 6.45
CA GLY A 71 5.33 8.05 6.67
C GLY A 71 5.40 6.84 5.75
N TRP A 72 5.94 5.74 6.25
CA TRP A 72 6.04 4.47 5.50
C TRP A 72 4.70 3.99 4.90
N ARG A 73 3.56 4.45 5.44
CA ARG A 73 2.20 4.10 4.99
C ARG A 73 1.71 4.94 3.82
N THR A 74 2.50 5.89 3.31
CA THR A 74 2.10 6.62 2.12
C THR A 74 1.84 5.61 0.99
N ASP A 75 0.64 5.74 0.41
CA ASP A 75 0.05 4.88 -0.62
C ASP A 75 -0.06 3.37 -0.35
N TYR A 76 0.28 2.92 0.86
CA TYR A 76 0.10 1.53 1.28
C TYR A 76 -1.39 1.16 1.44
N PRO A 77 -1.83 -0.03 0.99
CA PRO A 77 -1.08 -1.03 0.20
C PRO A 77 -1.27 -0.87 -1.32
N ALA A 78 -2.03 0.13 -1.77
CA ALA A 78 -2.41 0.27 -3.17
C ALA A 78 -1.20 0.43 -4.10
N ALA A 79 -0.18 1.18 -3.69
CA ALA A 79 1.06 1.31 -4.46
C ALA A 79 1.80 -0.03 -4.58
N ASP A 80 1.88 -0.80 -3.49
CA ASP A 80 2.57 -2.10 -3.44
C ASP A 80 1.93 -3.10 -4.42
N VAL A 81 0.60 -3.19 -4.36
CA VAL A 81 -0.20 -4.05 -5.26
C VAL A 81 -0.03 -3.61 -6.71
N ASN A 82 -0.17 -2.31 -6.99
CA ASN A 82 -0.03 -1.78 -8.35
C ASN A 82 1.39 -2.00 -8.92
N PHE A 83 2.44 -1.79 -8.12
CA PHE A 83 3.81 -2.03 -8.54
C PHE A 83 4.00 -3.47 -9.01
N MET A 84 3.52 -4.43 -8.21
CA MET A 84 3.65 -5.85 -8.51
C MET A 84 2.86 -6.26 -9.76
N ILE A 85 1.62 -5.76 -9.91
CA ILE A 85 0.82 -5.98 -11.12
C ILE A 85 1.56 -5.45 -12.35
N ARG A 86 2.01 -4.19 -12.32
CA ARG A 86 2.67 -3.58 -13.49
C ARG A 86 4.02 -4.22 -13.80
N LEU A 87 4.76 -4.66 -12.79
CA LEU A 87 5.99 -5.43 -13.00
C LEU A 87 5.70 -6.73 -13.75
N SER A 88 4.61 -7.42 -13.42
CA SER A 88 4.21 -8.66 -14.09
C SER A 88 3.69 -8.44 -15.53
N GLU A 89 3.05 -7.31 -15.78
CA GLU A 89 2.49 -7.00 -17.10
C GLU A 89 3.54 -6.45 -18.07
N LEU A 90 4.51 -5.68 -17.55
CA LEU A 90 5.47 -4.92 -18.37
C LEU A 90 6.84 -5.59 -18.47
N THR A 91 7.08 -6.69 -17.74
CA THR A 91 8.35 -7.42 -17.77
C THR A 91 8.10 -8.92 -17.80
N SER A 92 9.13 -9.71 -18.09
CA SER A 92 9.09 -11.18 -17.97
C SER A 92 9.43 -11.69 -16.56
N SER A 93 9.46 -10.82 -15.56
CA SER A 93 9.79 -11.19 -14.19
C SER A 93 8.71 -12.09 -13.61
N HIS A 94 9.12 -13.21 -12.99
CA HIS A 94 8.17 -14.05 -12.26
C HIS A 94 7.79 -13.36 -10.95
N VAL A 95 6.54 -12.91 -10.86
CA VAL A 95 6.00 -12.21 -9.68
C VAL A 95 5.23 -13.20 -8.80
N ASN A 96 5.37 -13.08 -7.48
CA ASN A 96 4.72 -13.94 -6.51
C ASN A 96 3.23 -13.56 -6.36
N PHE A 97 2.33 -14.42 -6.83
CA PHE A 97 0.87 -14.28 -6.69
C PHE A 97 0.32 -15.37 -5.76
N ASP A 98 -0.75 -15.06 -5.03
CA ASP A 98 -1.50 -16.05 -4.26
C ASP A 98 -2.49 -16.86 -5.14
N GLU A 99 -3.19 -17.81 -4.52
CA GLU A 99 -4.14 -18.69 -5.21
C GLU A 99 -5.33 -17.94 -5.83
N ALA A 100 -5.66 -16.75 -5.34
CA ALA A 100 -6.71 -15.90 -5.87
C ALA A 100 -6.21 -15.01 -7.02
N GLY A 101 -4.92 -15.05 -7.35
CA GLY A 101 -4.30 -14.22 -8.37
C GLY A 101 -3.95 -12.81 -7.90
N GLU A 102 -3.91 -12.56 -6.59
CA GLU A 102 -3.49 -11.27 -6.04
C GLU A 102 -1.98 -11.29 -5.75
N PRO A 103 -1.23 -10.23 -6.08
CA PRO A 103 0.21 -10.21 -5.83
C PRO A 103 0.49 -10.16 -4.33
N ASN A 104 1.42 -11.00 -3.89
CA ASN A 104 1.94 -10.94 -2.54
C ASN A 104 2.85 -9.72 -2.38
N HIS A 105 2.74 -9.05 -1.24
CA HIS A 105 3.62 -7.98 -0.82
C HIS A 105 3.75 -8.04 0.71
N TRP A 106 4.92 -7.69 1.23
CA TRP A 106 5.20 -7.78 2.65
C TRP A 106 5.61 -6.44 3.23
N VAL A 107 5.26 -6.19 4.49
CA VAL A 107 5.87 -5.15 5.31
C VAL A 107 6.95 -5.78 6.17
N VAL A 108 8.07 -5.09 6.33
CA VAL A 108 9.20 -5.56 7.16
C VAL A 108 9.69 -4.43 8.06
N ASN A 109 9.96 -4.72 9.34
CA ASN A 109 10.63 -3.74 10.21
C ASN A 109 12.13 -3.82 9.99
N ILE A 110 12.84 -2.71 10.23
CA ILE A 110 14.28 -2.62 9.99
C ILE A 110 15.08 -3.61 10.85
N THR A 111 14.62 -3.88 12.07
CA THR A 111 15.31 -4.75 13.04
C THR A 111 15.14 -6.23 12.78
N ASP A 112 14.12 -6.62 12.02
CA ASP A 112 13.70 -8.01 11.85
C ASP A 112 14.69 -8.79 10.97
N ASP A 113 14.91 -10.08 11.26
CA ASP A 113 15.76 -10.95 10.42
C ASP A 113 15.15 -11.15 9.02
N GLU A 114 13.83 -11.05 8.90
CA GLU A 114 13.08 -11.12 7.66
C GLU A 114 13.53 -10.07 6.63
N LEU A 115 14.14 -8.95 7.07
CA LEU A 115 14.71 -7.93 6.17
C LEU A 115 15.73 -8.53 5.21
N PHE A 116 16.56 -9.47 5.67
CA PHE A 116 17.57 -10.12 4.81
C PHE A 116 16.96 -11.13 3.82
N GLY A 117 15.68 -11.46 3.98
CA GLY A 117 14.90 -12.23 3.01
C GLY A 117 14.17 -11.37 1.97
N CYS A 118 14.37 -10.04 1.99
CA CYS A 118 13.79 -9.10 1.04
C CYS A 118 14.91 -8.54 0.16
N PRO A 119 15.19 -9.06 -1.05
CA PRO A 119 16.30 -8.56 -1.87
C PRO A 119 16.09 -7.11 -2.34
N PHE A 120 14.83 -6.66 -2.38
CA PHE A 120 14.43 -5.35 -2.85
C PHE A 120 13.38 -4.78 -1.91
N VAL A 121 13.68 -3.62 -1.33
CA VAL A 121 12.84 -2.94 -0.36
C VAL A 121 12.52 -1.54 -0.88
N ILE A 122 11.25 -1.13 -0.80
CA ILE A 122 10.82 0.26 -1.04
C ILE A 122 10.30 0.86 0.25
N THR A 123 10.50 2.15 0.45
CA THR A 123 9.67 2.92 1.38
C THR A 123 9.46 4.35 0.89
N SER A 124 8.36 4.95 1.32
CA SER A 124 7.90 6.27 0.87
C SER A 124 7.90 7.23 2.03
N ASP A 125 7.92 8.54 1.72
CA ASP A 125 7.85 9.64 2.69
C ASP A 125 9.04 9.65 3.66
N VAL A 126 10.23 9.27 3.15
CA VAL A 126 11.44 9.11 3.97
C VAL A 126 11.97 10.43 4.51
N GLY A 127 11.47 11.55 4.00
CA GLY A 127 11.66 12.87 4.61
C GLY A 127 11.16 12.95 6.05
N THR A 128 10.28 12.03 6.49
CA THR A 128 9.83 11.94 7.88
C THR A 128 10.56 10.88 8.71
N MET A 129 11.51 10.14 8.13
CA MET A 129 12.12 8.97 8.75
C MET A 129 12.97 9.33 9.97
N GLY A 130 12.69 8.66 11.10
CA GLY A 130 13.56 8.61 12.26
C GLY A 130 14.09 7.20 12.46
N LEU A 131 15.41 7.08 12.58
CA LEU A 131 16.10 5.82 12.83
C LEU A 131 16.77 5.83 14.21
N ARG A 132 16.58 4.76 14.97
CA ARG A 132 17.40 4.48 16.16
C ARG A 132 18.77 3.95 15.74
N SER A 133 19.77 4.06 16.62
CA SER A 133 21.14 3.60 16.34
C SER A 133 21.19 2.13 15.89
N GLU A 134 20.36 1.26 16.48
CA GLU A 134 20.25 -0.15 16.08
C GLU A 134 19.67 -0.31 14.66
N GLU A 135 18.67 0.50 14.28
CA GLU A 135 18.04 0.47 12.95
C GLU A 135 19.04 0.96 11.89
N VAL A 136 19.86 1.96 12.21
CA VAL A 136 20.94 2.43 11.33
C VAL A 136 21.95 1.33 11.04
N VAL A 137 22.47 0.66 12.08
CA VAL A 137 23.42 -0.44 11.91
C VAL A 137 22.81 -1.58 11.11
N ARG A 138 21.55 -1.93 11.40
CA ARG A 138 20.86 -3.03 10.73
C ARG A 138 20.59 -2.74 9.25
N LEU A 139 20.13 -1.53 8.93
CA LEU A 139 19.91 -1.11 7.54
C LEU A 139 21.24 -1.03 6.77
N ARG A 140 22.32 -0.57 7.42
CA ARG A 140 23.67 -0.61 6.85
C ARG A 140 24.08 -2.04 6.50
N ASP A 141 23.89 -2.99 7.42
CA ASP A 141 24.22 -4.39 7.17
C ASP A 141 23.42 -4.98 6.01
N TYR A 142 22.13 -4.64 5.91
CA TYR A 142 21.28 -5.04 4.79
C TYR A 142 21.85 -4.57 3.44
N LEU A 143 22.19 -3.29 3.35
CA LEU A 143 22.75 -2.70 2.13
C LEU A 143 24.14 -3.29 1.80
N LEU A 144 25.02 -3.44 2.79
CA LEU A 144 26.36 -3.99 2.60
C LEU A 144 26.35 -5.49 2.19
N LYS A 145 25.29 -6.23 2.55
CA LYS A 145 25.08 -7.61 2.11
C LYS A 145 24.43 -7.71 0.71
N GLY A 146 24.23 -6.58 0.03
CA GLY A 146 23.70 -6.52 -1.32
C GLY A 146 22.19 -6.26 -1.41
N GLY A 147 21.54 -5.93 -0.30
CA GLY A 147 20.15 -5.49 -0.31
C GLY A 147 19.97 -4.18 -1.08
N PHE A 148 18.84 -4.04 -1.75
CA PHE A 148 18.47 -2.82 -2.47
C PHE A 148 17.41 -2.02 -1.70
N LEU A 149 17.59 -0.71 -1.59
CA LEU A 149 16.63 0.21 -0.97
C LEU A 149 16.23 1.30 -1.98
N TRP A 150 14.96 1.33 -2.34
CA TRP A 150 14.33 2.45 -3.04
C TRP A 150 13.68 3.37 -2.01
N VAL A 151 13.90 4.67 -2.13
CA VAL A 151 13.18 5.69 -1.36
C VAL A 151 12.54 6.74 -2.27
N ASP A 152 11.31 7.14 -1.96
CA ASP A 152 10.57 8.16 -2.71
C ASP A 152 9.69 9.07 -1.84
N ASP A 153 8.86 9.89 -2.52
CA ASP A 153 7.86 10.79 -1.93
C ASP A 153 8.48 11.88 -1.02
N PHE A 154 9.36 12.69 -1.61
CA PHE A 154 9.97 13.84 -0.95
C PHE A 154 9.12 15.09 -1.17
N TRP A 155 8.50 15.61 -0.10
CA TRP A 155 7.71 16.85 -0.14
C TRP A 155 8.61 18.10 -0.07
N GLY A 156 9.26 18.40 -1.19
CA GLY A 156 10.10 19.58 -1.37
C GLY A 156 11.46 19.50 -0.66
N THR A 157 12.16 20.63 -0.64
CA THR A 157 13.51 20.74 -0.08
C THR A 157 13.64 20.25 1.37
N PRO A 158 12.70 20.53 2.29
CA PRO A 158 12.83 20.08 3.68
C PRO A 158 12.80 18.55 3.86
N ALA A 159 12.10 17.82 2.98
CA ALA A 159 12.09 16.36 2.96
C ALA A 159 13.43 15.80 2.47
N TRP A 160 13.97 16.40 1.41
CA TRP A 160 15.27 16.02 0.88
C TRP A 160 16.41 16.29 1.86
N GLU A 161 16.46 17.49 2.47
CA GLU A 161 17.49 17.87 3.44
C GLU A 161 17.50 16.95 4.66
N HIS A 162 16.34 16.53 5.14
CA HIS A 162 16.24 15.58 6.26
C HIS A 162 16.77 14.19 5.93
N TRP A 163 16.51 13.71 4.72
CA TRP A 163 16.96 12.39 4.28
C TRP A 163 18.46 12.35 3.95
N SER A 164 18.99 13.44 3.40
CA SER A 164 20.38 13.51 2.91
C SER A 164 21.41 14.00 3.94
N ALA A 165 20.95 14.48 5.09
CA ALA A 165 21.80 14.88 6.22
C ALA A 165 22.42 13.69 6.94
#